data_AF-A0A4R7VVK1-F1
#
_entry.id   AF-A0A4R7VVK1-F1
#
_cell.length_a   1.000
_cell.length_b   1.000
_cell.length_c   1.000
_cell.angle_alpha   90.00
_cell.angle_beta   90.00
_cell.angle_gamma   90.00
#
_symmetry.space_group_name_H-M   'P 1'
#
loop_
_entity.id
_entity.type
_entity.pdbx_description
1 polymer ?
#
loop_
_entity_poly.entity_id
_entity_poly.type
_entity_poly.pdbx_seq_one_letter_code
_entity_poly.pdbx_strand_id
1 'polypeptide(L)'
;MDADPHIHVDRRVVEARADFRGALSSVLGAVPDAPGIVTTGCGIQAGRAMTSTRPESVTCLPCRDHAHRQYLELADQIEKLRGAGMAVSGEDLDLAVLRLREMAERFGG
;
A
#
# COMPACT_ATOMS: atom_id res chain seq x y z
N MET A 1 27.65 -10.20 3.29
CA MET A 1 26.18 -10.11 3.26
C MET A 1 25.85 -9.38 1.98
N ASP A 2 25.46 -10.12 0.94
CA ASP A 2 24.93 -9.50 -0.26
C ASP A 2 23.61 -8.83 0.13
N ALA A 3 23.56 -7.50 0.02
CA ALA A 3 22.31 -6.78 0.21
C ALA A 3 21.33 -7.25 -0.87
N ASP A 4 20.11 -7.62 -0.49
CA ASP A 4 19.05 -7.96 -1.44
C ASP A 4 18.95 -6.82 -2.47
N PRO A 5 19.21 -7.09 -3.76
CA PRO A 5 19.22 -6.05 -4.79
C PRO A 5 17.81 -5.61 -5.17
N HIS A 6 16.77 -6.28 -4.67
CA HIS A 6 15.40 -5.99 -5.04
C HIS A 6 14.84 -4.77 -4.28
N ILE A 7 13.95 -4.06 -4.97
CA ILE A 7 13.08 -3.09 -4.34
C ILE A 7 11.81 -3.82 -3.92
N HIS A 8 11.48 -3.69 -2.64
CA HIS A 8 10.38 -4.39 -2.00
C HIS A 8 9.16 -3.50 -1.81
N VAL A 9 8.10 -4.12 -1.31
CA VAL A 9 6.91 -3.44 -0.82
C VAL A 9 6.86 -3.61 0.69
N ASP A 10 6.59 -2.54 1.43
CA ASP A 10 6.28 -2.62 2.87
C ASP A 10 5.05 -3.53 3.05
N ARG A 11 5.07 -4.45 4.02
CA ARG A 11 3.97 -5.39 4.24
C ARG A 11 2.62 -4.68 4.37
N ARG A 12 2.61 -3.44 4.87
CA ARG A 12 1.42 -2.59 5.02
C ARG A 12 1.24 -1.62 3.85
N VAL A 13 1.47 -2.04 2.61
CA VAL A 13 1.47 -1.17 1.41
C VAL A 13 0.25 -0.26 1.26
N VAL A 14 -0.94 -0.76 1.60
CA VAL A 14 -2.20 0.00 1.52
C VAL A 14 -2.28 1.10 2.60
N GLU A 15 -1.74 0.85 3.79
CA GLU A 15 -1.63 1.84 4.88
C GLU A 15 -0.41 2.77 4.70
N ALA A 16 0.62 2.28 4.00
CA ALA A 16 1.91 2.94 3.84
C ALA A 16 1.94 3.94 2.68
N ARG A 17 0.83 4.14 1.94
CA ARG A 17 0.75 5.26 1.00
C ARG A 17 1.09 6.55 1.75
N ALA A 18 1.99 7.33 1.15
CA ALA A 18 2.41 8.63 1.66
C ALA A 18 1.23 9.55 2.01
N ASP A 19 0.07 9.33 1.40
CA ASP A 19 -1.18 10.04 1.68
C ASP A 19 -1.71 9.80 3.11
N PHE A 20 -1.61 8.58 3.64
CA PHE A 20 -2.10 8.26 5.00
C PHE A 20 -1.17 8.80 6.08
N ARG A 21 0.15 8.78 5.84
CA ARG A 21 1.13 9.38 6.75
C ARG A 21 1.26 10.89 6.61
N GLY A 22 1.07 11.44 5.41
CA GLY A 22 0.97 12.88 5.17
C GLY A 22 -0.26 13.45 5.88
N ALA A 23 -1.39 12.74 5.82
CA ALA A 23 -2.58 13.08 6.59
C ALA A 23 -2.33 13.00 8.11
N LEU A 24 -1.70 11.93 8.61
CA LEU A 24 -1.33 11.82 10.03
C LEU A 24 -0.32 12.88 10.47
N SER A 25 0.66 13.22 9.62
CA SER A 25 1.65 14.28 9.87
C SER A 25 0.98 15.66 9.94
N SER A 26 -0.02 15.92 9.10
CA SER A 26 -0.79 17.16 9.12
C SER A 26 -1.68 17.29 10.35
N VAL A 27 -2.07 16.17 10.98
CA VAL A 27 -2.95 16.13 12.16
C VAL A 27 -2.17 16.07 13.48
N LEU A 28 -1.04 15.37 13.53
CA LEU A 28 -0.34 15.06 14.78
C LEU A 28 0.93 15.88 15.01
N GLY A 29 1.41 16.65 14.03
CA GLY A 29 2.58 17.54 14.17
C GLY A 29 3.90 16.83 14.50
N ALA A 30 3.90 15.49 14.54
CA ALA A 30 5.03 14.65 14.89
C ALA A 30 5.17 13.54 13.86
N VAL A 31 6.33 13.50 13.19
CA VAL A 31 6.73 12.35 12.40
C VAL A 31 7.26 11.32 13.40
N PRO A 32 6.56 10.19 13.67
CA PRO A 32 7.23 9.11 14.37
C PRO A 32 8.42 8.69 13.52
N ASP A 33 9.60 8.61 14.13
CA ASP A 33 10.84 8.19 13.49
C ASP A 33 10.56 6.86 12.78
N ALA A 34 10.46 6.90 11.45
CA ALA A 34 9.98 5.76 10.71
C ALA A 34 11.06 4.68 10.83
N PRO A 35 10.72 3.45 11.24
CA PRO A 35 11.73 2.43 11.50
C PRO A 35 12.57 2.25 10.24
N GLY A 36 13.89 2.35 10.41
CA GLY A 36 14.86 2.25 9.32
C GLY A 36 14.81 0.90 8.60
N ILE A 37 14.28 -0.13 9.28
CA ILE A 37 14.02 -1.47 8.77
C ILE A 37 12.52 -1.77 8.87
N VAL A 38 11.96 -2.39 7.83
CA VAL A 38 10.55 -2.80 7.76
C VAL A 38 10.42 -4.26 7.36
N THR A 39 9.32 -4.88 7.77
CA THR A 39 8.91 -6.17 7.22
C THR A 39 8.26 -5.95 5.87
N THR A 40 8.75 -6.65 4.85
CA THR A 40 8.27 -6.54 3.48
C THR A 40 7.12 -7.52 3.19
N GLY A 41 6.43 -7.32 2.07
CA GLY A 41 5.39 -8.23 1.58
C GLY A 41 5.90 -9.65 1.33
N CYS A 42 7.18 -9.82 0.99
CA CYS A 42 7.81 -11.14 0.83
C CYS A 42 8.30 -11.75 2.15
N GLY A 43 8.13 -11.06 3.29
CA GLY A 43 8.42 -11.60 4.62
C GLY A 43 9.83 -11.32 5.15
N ILE A 44 10.72 -10.72 4.35
CA ILE A 44 12.06 -10.35 4.81
C ILE A 44 12.06 -8.98 5.51
N GLN A 45 13.09 -8.74 6.32
CA GLN A 45 13.41 -7.40 6.81
C GLN A 45 14.27 -6.67 5.78
N ALA A 46 13.85 -5.48 5.37
CA ALA A 46 14.60 -4.64 4.44
C ALA A 46 14.64 -3.19 4.95
N GLY A 47 15.67 -2.44 4.54
CA GLY A 47 15.72 -1.02 4.80
C GLY A 47 14.53 -0.30 4.18
N ARG A 48 13.96 0.70 4.85
CA ARG A 48 12.85 1.50 4.29
C ARG A 48 13.21 2.14 2.95
N ALA A 49 14.47 2.52 2.76
CA ALA A 49 14.98 3.03 1.48
C ALA A 49 14.93 2.00 0.33
N MET A 50 14.86 0.71 0.65
CA MET A 50 14.73 -0.41 -0.30
C MET A 50 13.26 -0.79 -0.53
N THR A 51 12.31 0.07 -0.14
CA THR A 51 10.88 -0.16 -0.38
C THR A 51 10.27 0.91 -1.27
N SER A 52 9.27 0.54 -2.04
CA SER A 52 8.49 1.48 -2.86
C SER A 52 7.00 1.12 -2.84
N THR A 53 6.16 2.13 -2.90
CA THR A 53 4.71 1.99 -3.15
C THR A 53 4.38 2.13 -4.64
N ARG A 54 5.37 2.45 -5.49
CA ARG A 54 5.21 2.61 -6.93
C ARG A 54 5.45 1.28 -7.65
N PRO A 55 4.46 0.73 -8.36
CA PRO A 55 4.59 -0.56 -9.04
C PRO A 55 5.80 -0.64 -9.97
N GLU A 56 6.09 0.42 -10.72
CA GLU A 56 7.19 0.48 -11.69
C GLU A 56 8.59 0.42 -11.06
N SER A 57 8.71 0.68 -9.75
CA SER A 57 9.99 0.62 -9.04
C SER A 57 10.21 -0.70 -8.31
N VAL A 58 9.18 -1.53 -8.14
CA VAL A 58 9.25 -2.77 -7.34
C VAL A 58 9.74 -3.91 -8.22
N THR A 59 10.92 -4.43 -7.88
CA THR A 59 11.58 -5.51 -8.62
C THR A 59 11.47 -6.88 -7.93
N CYS A 60 11.00 -6.94 -6.68
CA CYS A 60 10.72 -8.20 -5.98
C CYS A 60 9.36 -8.77 -6.41
N LEU A 61 9.34 -9.86 -7.19
CA LEU A 61 8.10 -10.47 -7.68
C LEU A 61 7.12 -10.90 -6.55
N PRO A 62 7.56 -11.57 -5.47
CA PRO A 62 6.64 -11.88 -4.37
C PRO A 62 6.03 -10.63 -3.69
N CYS A 63 6.76 -9.51 -3.68
CA CYS A 63 6.21 -8.24 -3.19
C CYS A 63 5.18 -7.62 -4.14
N ARG A 64 5.34 -7.82 -5.46
CA ARG A 64 4.33 -7.44 -6.45
C ARG A 64 3.04 -8.22 -6.24
N ASP A 65 3.15 -9.55 -6.10
CA ASP A 65 1.99 -10.43 -5.85
C ASP A 65 1.30 -10.09 -4.52
N HIS A 66 2.08 -9.79 -3.48
CA HIS A 66 1.55 -9.30 -2.20
C HIS A 66 0.76 -8.01 -2.39
N ALA A 67 1.34 -7.00 -3.04
CA ALA A 67 0.69 -5.72 -3.26
C ALA A 67 -0.60 -5.87 -4.07
N HIS A 68 -0.56 -6.63 -5.16
CA HIS A 68 -1.72 -6.95 -5.98
C HIS A 68 -2.89 -7.48 -5.13
N ARG A 69 -2.64 -8.51 -4.29
CA ARG A 69 -3.66 -9.06 -3.40
C ARG A 69 -4.18 -8.05 -2.38
N GLN A 70 -3.30 -7.27 -1.75
CA GLN A 70 -3.70 -6.27 -0.76
C GLN A 70 -4.60 -5.17 -1.36
N TYR A 71 -4.32 -4.72 -2.58
CA TYR A 71 -5.17 -3.73 -3.25
C TYR A 71 -6.54 -4.29 -3.64
N LEU A 72 -6.62 -5.55 -4.08
CA LEU A 72 -7.89 -6.22 -4.33
C LEU A 72 -8.70 -6.44 -3.04
N GLU A 73 -8.06 -6.95 -1.99
CA GLU A 73 -8.71 -7.15 -0.68
C GLU A 73 -9.29 -5.84 -0.13
N LEU A 74 -8.58 -4.72 -0.28
CA LEU A 74 -9.10 -3.41 0.13
C LEU A 74 -10.26 -2.94 -0.75
N ALA A 75 -10.20 -3.15 -2.07
CA ALA A 75 -11.30 -2.82 -2.97
C ALA A 75 -12.58 -3.56 -2.56
N ASP A 76 -12.48 -4.86 -2.28
CA ASP A 76 -13.59 -5.68 -1.82
C ASP A 76 -14.14 -5.23 -0.45
N GLN A 77 -13.27 -4.78 0.45
CA GLN A 77 -13.68 -4.21 1.73
C GLN A 77 -14.47 -2.90 1.55
N ILE A 78 -14.01 -2.00 0.68
CA ILE A 78 -14.71 -0.75 0.39
C ILE A 78 -16.06 -1.03 -0.30
N GLU A 79 -16.13 -1.98 -1.23
CA GLU A 79 -17.41 -2.37 -1.84
C GLU A 79 -18.40 -2.89 -0.80
N LYS A 80 -17.95 -3.64 0.22
CA LYS A 80 -18.80 -4.13 1.32
C LYS A 80 -19.29 -3.03 2.26
N LEU A 81 -18.60 -1.90 2.32
CA LEU A 81 -19.06 -0.72 3.08
C LEU A 81 -20.23 -0.01 2.38
N ARG A 82 -20.49 -0.31 1.11
CA ARG A 82 -21.68 0.18 0.40
C ARG A 82 -22.94 -0.29 1.14
N GLY A 83 -23.74 0.66 1.60
CA GLY A 83 -24.98 0.39 2.34
C GLY A 83 -24.84 0.34 3.86
N ALA A 84 -23.64 0.55 4.41
CA ALA A 84 -23.42 0.62 5.86
C ALA A 84 -23.82 1.98 6.49
N GLY A 85 -24.59 2.82 5.79
CA GLY A 85 -25.07 4.12 6.29
C GLY A 85 -23.98 5.18 6.50
N MET A 86 -22.79 5.00 5.91
CA MET A 86 -21.70 5.97 5.99
C MET A 86 -22.02 7.26 5.22
N ALA A 87 -21.54 8.40 5.72
CA ALA A 87 -21.65 9.72 5.09
C ALA A 87 -20.71 9.92 3.89
N VAL A 88 -20.36 8.85 3.18
CA VAL A 88 -19.52 8.88 1.97
C VAL A 88 -20.43 8.66 0.77
N SER A 89 -20.27 9.47 -0.28
CA SER A 89 -21.09 9.33 -1.48
C SER A 89 -20.80 7.99 -2.17
N GLY A 90 -21.82 7.40 -2.81
CA GLY A 90 -21.64 6.16 -3.58
C GLY A 90 -20.63 6.33 -4.73
N GLU A 91 -20.61 7.52 -5.35
CA GLU A 91 -19.70 7.87 -6.45
C GLU A 91 -18.24 7.93 -5.98
N ASP A 92 -17.97 8.47 -4.79
CA ASP A 92 -16.62 8.49 -4.21
C ASP A 92 -16.13 7.07 -3.90
N LEU A 93 -17.03 6.20 -3.43
CA LEU A 93 -16.71 4.78 -3.20
C LEU A 93 -16.41 4.06 -4.52
N ASP A 94 -17.20 4.31 -5.58
CA ASP A 94 -16.97 3.73 -6.91
C ASP A 94 -15.60 4.14 -7.47
N LEU A 95 -15.28 5.43 -7.39
CA LEU A 95 -14.00 5.94 -7.84
C LEU A 95 -12.84 5.34 -7.02
N ALA A 96 -12.99 5.22 -5.70
CA ALA A 96 -11.97 4.61 -4.85
C ALA A 96 -11.71 3.15 -5.22
N VAL A 97 -12.77 2.36 -5.39
CA VAL A 97 -12.67 0.94 -5.79
C VAL A 97 -11.99 0.80 -7.14
N LEU A 98 -12.36 1.63 -8.12
CA LEU A 98 -11.74 1.62 -9.46
C LEU A 98 -10.24 1.92 -9.38
N ARG A 99 -9.84 2.92 -8.58
CA ARG A 99 -8.43 3.26 -8.37
C ARG A 99 -7.63 2.16 -7.68
N LEU A 100 -8.25 1.44 -6.74
CA LEU A 100 -7.60 0.32 -6.07
C LEU A 100 -7.38 -0.86 -7.03
N ARG A 101 -8.37 -1.17 -7.87
CA ARG A 101 -8.25 -2.20 -8.92
C ARG A 101 -7.19 -1.84 -9.96
N GLU A 102 -7.17 -0.60 -10.44
CA GLU A 102 -6.12 -0.09 -11.35
C GLU A 102 -4.72 -0.24 -10.73
N MET A 103 -4.58 0.04 -9.43
CA MET A 103 -3.30 -0.14 -8.74
C MET A 103 -2.92 -1.62 -8.61
N ALA A 104 -3.87 -2.49 -8.29
CA ALA A 104 -3.63 -3.94 -8.24
C ALA A 104 -3.11 -4.45 -9.58
N GLU A 105 -3.75 -4.09 -10.70
CA GLU A 105 -3.34 -4.48 -12.05
C GLU A 105 -1.90 -4.06 -12.36
N ARG A 106 -1.50 -2.84 -11.99
CA ARG A 106 -0.13 -2.36 -12.21
C ARG A 106 0.93 -3.15 -11.43
N PHE A 107 0.56 -3.77 -10.30
CA PHE A 107 1.43 -4.69 -9.58
C PHE A 107 1.41 -6.10 -10.18
N GLY A 108 0.30 -6.55 -10.75
CA GLY A 108 0.16 -7.89 -11.33
C GLY A 108 0.74 -8.08 -12.74
N GLY A 109 1.05 -6.98 -13.42
CA GLY A 109 1.71 -6.96 -14.74
C GLY A 109 3.22 -7.18 -14.72
#